data_AF-X6GFB8-F1
#
_entry.id   AF-X6GFB8-F1
#
_cell.length_a   1.000
_cell.length_b   1.000
_cell.length_c   1.000
_cell.angle_alpha   90.00
_cell.angle_beta   90.00
_cell.angle_gamma   90.00
#
_symmetry.space_group_name_H-M   'P 1'
#
loop_
_entity.id
_entity.type
_entity.pdbx_description
1 polymer ?
#
loop_
_entity_poly.entity_id
_entity_poly.type
_entity_poly.pdbx_seq_one_letter_code
_entity_poly.pdbx_strand_id
1 'polypeptide(L)'
;MEKDLVMGHIVGGMGAITQAMAQCARYRNAVIEVNSEVQKVETVNNRVSRVVTTNGREYTAPTVVGNCHAKVLFERLVGADSRRVLPRIFAITRPRARRSR
;
A
#
# COMPACT_ATOMS: atom_id res chain seq x y z
N MET A 1 15.73 36.85 17.69
CA MET A 1 16.67 35.77 17.30
C MET A 1 16.03 35.08 16.11
N GLU A 2 16.12 35.75 14.97
CA GLU A 2 15.60 35.30 13.68
C GLU A 2 16.42 34.07 13.27
N LYS A 3 15.77 32.94 13.01
CA LYS A 3 16.43 31.82 12.35
C LYS A 3 15.92 31.79 10.92
N ASP A 4 16.78 32.22 10.01
CA ASP A 4 16.68 32.00 8.58
C ASP A 4 16.50 30.50 8.33
N LEU A 5 15.24 30.06 8.26
CA LEU A 5 14.90 28.73 7.79
C LEU A 5 15.19 28.72 6.29
N VAL A 6 16.34 28.16 5.92
CA VAL A 6 16.66 27.85 4.53
C VAL A 6 15.49 27.04 3.95
N MET A 7 14.90 27.54 2.87
CA MET A 7 13.75 26.96 2.19
C MET A 7 14.05 25.48 1.88
N GLY A 8 13.34 24.56 2.55
CA GLY A 8 13.58 23.11 2.45
C GLY A 8 14.04 22.42 3.74
N HIS A 9 14.27 23.15 4.85
CA HIS A 9 14.63 22.52 6.12
C HIS A 9 13.39 22.01 6.87
N ILE A 10 13.35 20.71 7.17
CA ILE A 10 12.23 20.07 7.86
C ILE A 10 12.31 20.41 9.36
N VAL A 11 11.35 21.19 9.85
CA VAL A 11 11.19 21.48 11.27
C VAL A 11 10.41 20.33 11.92
N GLY A 12 10.95 19.75 13.00
CA GLY A 12 10.35 18.60 13.69
C GLY A 12 10.91 17.22 13.27
N GLY A 13 11.95 17.18 12.44
CA GLY A 13 12.64 15.96 12.01
C GLY A 13 12.07 15.33 10.73
N MET A 14 12.88 14.53 10.04
CA MET A 14 12.57 14.01 8.68
C MET A 14 11.24 13.26 8.56
N GLY A 15 10.75 12.66 9.66
CA GLY A 15 9.48 11.90 9.68
C GLY A 15 8.24 12.73 10.03
N ALA A 16 8.35 14.02 10.33
CA ALA A 16 7.23 14.80 10.87
C ALA A 16 6.00 14.80 9.94
N ILE A 17 6.23 14.94 8.63
CA ILE A 17 5.16 14.98 7.62
C ILE A 17 4.47 13.62 7.51
N THR A 18 5.22 12.52 7.40
CA THR A 18 4.64 11.18 7.27
C THR A 18 3.91 10.76 8.54
N GLN A 19 4.37 11.20 9.71
CA GLN A 19 3.64 11.00 10.96
C GLN A 19 2.33 11.78 10.99
N ALA A 20 2.31 13.03 10.51
CA ALA A 20 1.06 13.79 10.38
C ALA A 20 0.08 13.12 9.41
N MET A 21 0.57 12.58 8.28
CA MET A 21 -0.26 11.80 7.35
C MET A 21 -0.85 10.54 8.02
N ALA A 22 -0.03 9.81 8.78
CA ALA A 22 -0.48 8.62 9.50
C ALA A 22 -1.55 8.95 10.55
N GLN A 23 -1.43 10.08 11.25
CA GLN A 23 -2.44 10.57 12.19
C GLN A 23 -3.75 10.92 11.45
N CYS A 24 -3.67 11.65 10.34
CA CYS A 24 -4.83 11.99 9.51
C CYS A 24 -5.54 10.76 8.93
N ALA A 25 -4.79 9.72 8.57
CA ALA A 25 -5.35 8.45 8.09
C ALA A 25 -6.07 7.70 9.21
N ARG A 26 -5.44 7.58 10.39
CA ARG A 26 -6.07 6.96 11.58
C ARG A 26 -7.31 7.71 12.05
N TYR A 27 -7.31 9.05 11.98
CA TYR A 27 -8.49 9.88 12.26
C TYR A 27 -9.67 9.55 11.34
N ARG A 28 -9.38 9.10 10.10
CA ARG A 28 -10.37 8.57 9.15
C ARG A 28 -10.60 7.06 9.27
N ASN A 29 -10.23 6.46 10.40
CA ASN A 29 -10.35 5.03 10.71
C ASN A 29 -9.52 4.10 9.83
N ALA A 30 -8.47 4.60 9.18
CA ALA A 30 -7.52 3.72 8.51
C ALA A 30 -6.70 2.93 9.54
N VAL A 31 -6.60 1.62 9.34
CA VAL A 31 -5.73 0.76 10.12
C VAL A 31 -4.32 0.79 9.52
N ILE A 32 -3.32 1.11 10.33
CA ILE A 32 -1.91 1.07 9.95
C ILE A 32 -1.24 0.01 10.80
N GLU A 33 -0.87 -1.10 10.17
CA GLU A 33 -0.10 -2.16 10.81
C GLU A 33 1.39 -1.99 10.47
N VAL A 34 2.22 -2.01 11.51
CA VAL A 34 3.68 -2.02 11.41
C VAL A 34 4.20 -3.39 11.80
N ASN A 35 5.45 -3.71 11.42
CA ASN A 35 6.05 -5.04 11.66
C ASN A 35 5.21 -6.19 11.07
N SER A 36 4.47 -5.91 10.00
CA SER A 36 3.59 -6.86 9.31
C SER A 36 4.08 -7.00 7.86
N GLU A 37 5.26 -7.60 7.69
CA GLU A 37 5.89 -7.74 6.38
C GLU A 37 5.03 -8.62 5.47
N VAL A 38 4.78 -8.16 4.25
CA VAL A 38 4.07 -8.94 3.23
C VAL A 38 5.03 -9.99 2.68
N GLN A 39 4.67 -11.26 2.84
CA GLN A 39 5.43 -12.39 2.31
C GLN A 39 5.07 -12.66 0.84
N LYS A 40 3.78 -12.65 0.51
CA LYS A 40 3.29 -13.05 -0.81
C LYS A 40 1.97 -12.37 -1.15
N VAL A 41 1.80 -12.06 -2.43
CA VAL A 41 0.52 -11.63 -3.02
C VAL A 41 0.04 -12.73 -3.95
N GLU A 42 -1.07 -13.36 -3.59
CA GLU A 42 -1.64 -14.45 -4.36
C GLU A 42 -2.58 -13.93 -5.44
N THR A 43 -2.59 -14.61 -6.58
CA THR A 43 -3.46 -14.27 -7.70
C THR A 43 -4.23 -15.48 -8.19
N VAL A 44 -5.47 -15.25 -8.62
CA VAL A 44 -6.35 -16.23 -9.25
C VAL A 44 -6.91 -15.60 -10.52
N ASN A 45 -6.82 -16.28 -11.66
CA ASN A 45 -7.32 -15.79 -12.95
C ASN A 45 -6.82 -14.36 -13.28
N ASN A 46 -5.53 -14.11 -13.08
CA ASN A 46 -4.88 -12.81 -13.27
C ASN A 46 -5.44 -11.66 -12.40
N ARG A 47 -5.97 -11.97 -11.21
CA ARG A 47 -6.43 -10.98 -10.24
C ARG A 47 -5.90 -11.30 -8.85
N VAL A 48 -5.51 -10.28 -8.10
CA VAL A 48 -5.12 -10.44 -6.68
C VAL A 48 -6.30 -11.00 -5.89
N SER A 49 -6.07 -12.13 -5.22
CA SER A 49 -7.05 -12.77 -4.34
C SER A 49 -6.78 -12.47 -2.88
N ARG A 50 -5.50 -12.48 -2.48
CA ARG A 50 -5.09 -12.42 -1.08
C ARG A 50 -3.66 -11.87 -0.92
N VAL A 51 -3.41 -11.22 0.21
CA VAL A 51 -2.08 -10.81 0.67
C VAL A 51 -1.76 -11.60 1.93
N VAL A 52 -0.62 -12.27 1.94
CA VAL A 52 -0.14 -13.11 3.06
C VAL A 52 1.08 -12.43 3.67
N THR A 53 1.08 -12.26 4.99
CA THR A 53 2.20 -11.68 5.75
C THR A 53 3.10 -12.77 6.32
N THR A 54 4.32 -12.42 6.70
CA THR A 54 5.33 -13.37 7.23
C THR A 54 4.91 -14.04 8.53
N ASN A 55 3.99 -13.44 9.28
CA ASN A 55 3.38 -14.01 10.49
C ASN A 55 2.15 -14.90 10.20
N GLY A 56 1.86 -15.19 8.92
CA GLY A 56 0.76 -16.06 8.50
C GLY A 56 -0.62 -15.42 8.48
N ARG A 57 -0.76 -14.10 8.72
CA ARG A 57 -2.04 -13.41 8.53
C ARG A 57 -2.36 -13.27 7.04
N GLU A 58 -3.65 -13.25 6.76
CA GLU A 58 -4.19 -13.18 5.41
C GLU A 58 -5.19 -12.03 5.28
N TYR A 59 -4.99 -11.19 4.26
CA TYR A 59 -5.89 -10.09 3.94
C TYR A 59 -6.51 -10.32 2.56
N THR A 60 -7.82 -10.18 2.48
CA THR A 60 -8.56 -10.20 1.21
C THR A 60 -9.19 -8.83 0.97
N ALA A 61 -9.07 -8.32 -0.25
CA ALA A 61 -9.59 -7.01 -0.60
C ALA A 61 -9.98 -6.97 -2.08
N PRO A 62 -11.00 -6.19 -2.47
CA PRO A 62 -11.35 -6.01 -3.87
C PRO A 62 -10.27 -5.25 -4.66
N THR A 63 -9.39 -4.53 -3.98
CA THR A 63 -8.31 -3.74 -4.57
C THR A 63 -7.12 -3.75 -3.63
N VAL A 64 -5.93 -4.00 -4.18
CA VAL A 64 -4.65 -3.99 -3.47
C VAL A 64 -3.73 -3.03 -4.22
N VAL A 65 -3.10 -2.11 -3.48
CA VAL A 65 -2.16 -1.12 -4.01
C VAL A 65 -0.80 -1.35 -3.37
N GLY A 66 0.22 -1.55 -4.19
CA GLY A 66 1.60 -1.73 -3.74
C GLY A 66 2.41 -0.43 -3.91
N ASN A 67 2.97 0.09 -2.82
CA ASN A 67 3.89 1.23 -2.82
C ASN A 67 5.38 0.79 -2.70
N CYS A 68 5.66 -0.51 -2.80
CA CYS A 68 7.02 -1.03 -2.74
C CYS A 68 7.75 -0.87 -4.09
N HIS A 69 9.08 -0.96 -4.06
CA HIS A 69 9.89 -0.93 -5.27
C HIS A 69 9.44 -2.00 -6.28
N ALA A 70 9.38 -1.64 -7.57
CA ALA A 70 8.84 -2.51 -8.63
C ALA A 70 9.51 -3.88 -8.67
N LYS A 71 10.84 -3.93 -8.50
CA LYS A 71 11.60 -5.19 -8.43
C LYS A 71 11.09 -6.09 -7.30
N VAL A 72 10.85 -5.53 -6.11
CA VAL A 72 10.33 -6.30 -4.96
C VAL A 72 8.90 -6.79 -5.26
N LEU A 73 8.05 -5.91 -5.78
CA LEU A 73 6.67 -6.26 -6.10
C LEU A 73 6.60 -7.45 -7.07
N PHE A 74 7.29 -7.36 -8.21
CA PHE A 74 7.13 -8.34 -9.29
C PHE A 74 7.99 -9.59 -9.12
N GLU A 75 9.19 -9.47 -8.57
CA GLU A 75 10.10 -10.62 -8.46
C GLU A 75 9.89 -11.39 -7.15
N ARG A 76 9.54 -10.70 -6.05
CA ARG A 76 9.43 -11.33 -4.72
C ARG A 76 7.99 -11.55 -4.29
N LEU A 77 7.12 -10.55 -4.39
CA LEU A 77 5.79 -10.62 -3.77
C LEU A 77 4.76 -11.34 -4.65
N VAL A 78 4.71 -11.01 -5.95
CA VAL A 78 3.71 -11.54 -6.90
C VAL A 78 4.19 -12.83 -7.57
N GLY A 79 5.51 -13.01 -7.70
CA GLY A 79 6.14 -14.19 -8.27
C GLY A 79 6.16 -14.21 -9.81
N ALA A 80 7.00 -15.08 -10.38
CA ALA A 80 7.28 -15.14 -11.82
C ALA A 80 6.07 -15.56 -12.68
N ASP A 81 5.21 -16.46 -12.18
CA ASP A 81 4.03 -16.94 -12.91
C ASP A 81 2.94 -15.86 -13.04
N SER A 82 2.91 -14.93 -12.10
CA SER A 82 1.94 -13.83 -12.05
C SER A 82 2.43 -12.57 -12.78
N ARG A 83 3.55 -12.65 -13.54
CA ARG A 83 4.09 -11.50 -14.32
C ARG A 83 3.15 -11.06 -15.46
N ARG A 84 2.22 -11.93 -15.86
CA ARG A 84 1.13 -11.64 -16.82
C ARG A 84 -0.02 -10.80 -16.25
N VAL A 85 0.03 -10.44 -14.96
CA VAL A 85 -1.03 -9.65 -14.28
C VAL A 85 -0.95 -8.14 -14.60
N LEU A 86 -0.06 -7.69 -15.50
CA LEU A 86 0.08 -6.29 -15.91
C LEU A 86 -0.54 -5.98 -17.30
N PRO A 87 -1.32 -4.90 -17.50
CA PRO A 87 -2.08 -4.11 -16.53
C PRO A 87 -3.56 -3.90 -16.92
N ARG A 88 -4.44 -3.94 -15.90
CA ARG A 88 -5.61 -3.04 -15.85
C ARG A 88 -5.58 -2.12 -14.62
N ILE A 89 -4.43 -2.01 -13.94
CA ILE A 89 -4.28 -1.34 -12.62
C ILE A 89 -3.61 0.05 -12.69
N PHE A 90 -3.41 0.62 -13.88
CA PHE A 90 -3.35 2.09 -13.98
C PHE A 90 -4.74 2.76 -13.91
N ALA A 91 -5.83 1.97 -13.85
CA ALA A 91 -7.16 2.51 -13.74
C ALA A 91 -7.51 2.76 -12.27
N ILE A 92 -7.77 4.02 -11.95
CA ILE A 92 -8.81 4.45 -11.02
C ILE A 92 -9.89 3.36 -11.00
N THR A 93 -9.95 2.61 -9.91
CA THR A 93 -10.97 1.60 -9.73
C THR A 93 -12.31 2.31 -9.72
N ARG A 94 -13.06 2.22 -10.83
CA ARG A 94 -14.47 2.61 -10.79
C ARG A 94 -15.11 1.76 -9.70
N PRO A 95 -15.70 2.36 -8.64
CA PRO A 95 -16.38 1.58 -7.64
C PRO A 95 -17.47 0.75 -8.33
N ARG A 96 -17.55 -0.54 -8.00
CA ARG A 96 -18.74 -1.32 -8.34
C ARG A 96 -19.92 -0.60 -7.71
N ALA A 97 -20.92 -0.25 -8.53
CA ALA A 97 -22.20 0.21 -8.04
C ALA A 97 -22.69 -0.78 -6.98
N ARG A 98 -22.87 -0.29 -5.76
CA ARG A 98 -23.39 -1.04 -4.62
C ARG A 98 -24.78 -1.55 -5.03
N ARG A 99 -24.91 -2.83 -5.35
CA ARG A 99 -26.25 -3.45 -5.47
C ARG A 99 -26.82 -3.49 -4.05
N SER A 100 -27.84 -2.67 -3.84
CA SER A 100 -28.66 -2.67 -2.64
C SER A 100 -29.28 -4.06 -2.45
N ARG A 101 -29.23 -4.56 -1.23
CA ARG A 101 -30.37 -5.24 -0.63
C ARG A 101 -30.96 -4.30 0.39
#